data_AF-A0A6N9V422-F1
#
_entry.id   AF-A0A6N9V422-F1
#
_cell.length_a   1.000
_cell.length_b   1.000
_cell.length_c   1.000
_cell.angle_alpha   90.00
_cell.angle_beta   90.00
_cell.angle_gamma   90.00
#
_symmetry.space_group_name_H-M   'P 1'
#
loop_
_entity.id
_entity.type
_entity.pdbx_description
1 polymer ?
#
loop_
_entity_poly.entity_id
_entity_poly.type
_entity_poly.pdbx_seq_one_letter_code
_entity_poly.pdbx_strand_id
1 'polypeptide(L)'
;TMQLARPETVDLYTVVGGTNCIIANRLSYQLDLRGPSLSVDTACSSSLVAVHLAVQALRSGECDSAVAAGVNLLLSPASTVAHS
;
A
#
# COMPACT_ATOMS: atom_id res chain seq x y z
N THR A 1 21.22 -9.75 18.46
CA THR A 1 20.95 -10.85 17.52
C THR A 1 19.70 -10.52 16.73
N MET A 2 19.85 -9.95 15.54
CA MET A 2 18.75 -9.77 14.60
C MET A 2 18.36 -11.18 14.13
N GLN A 3 17.20 -11.67 14.58
CA GLN A 3 16.71 -12.99 14.18
C GLN A 3 16.42 -12.93 12.68
N LEU A 4 17.36 -13.43 11.87
CA LEU A 4 17.11 -13.69 10.46
C LEU A 4 15.91 -14.62 10.38
N ALA A 5 14.85 -14.19 9.68
CA ALA A 5 13.72 -15.05 9.38
C ALA A 5 14.26 -16.37 8.80
N ARG A 6 13.84 -17.50 9.37
CA ARG A 6 14.29 -18.81 8.89
C ARG A 6 13.76 -18.95 7.46
N PRO A 7 14.60 -19.23 6.45
CA PRO A 7 14.14 -19.26 5.06
C PRO A 7 12.99 -20.25 4.82
N GLU A 8 12.84 -21.27 5.66
CA GLU A 8 11.67 -22.17 5.67
C GLU A 8 10.32 -21.51 6.04
N THR A 9 10.30 -20.32 6.62
CA THR A 9 9.07 -19.57 6.95
C THR A 9 8.67 -18.55 5.88
N VAL A 10 9.45 -18.40 4.81
CA VAL A 10 9.17 -17.46 3.72
C VAL A 10 8.55 -18.24 2.56
N ASP A 11 7.24 -18.11 2.41
CA ASP A 11 6.48 -18.73 1.32
C ASP A 11 6.02 -17.70 0.26
N LEU A 12 5.34 -18.19 -0.77
CA LEU A 12 4.75 -17.34 -1.81
C LEU A 12 3.69 -16.37 -1.25
N TYR A 13 2.92 -16.77 -0.23
CA TYR A 13 1.92 -15.90 0.40
C TYR A 13 2.56 -14.74 1.15
N THR A 14 3.77 -14.91 1.66
CA THR A 14 4.57 -13.87 2.33
C THR A 14 4.99 -12.80 1.33
N VAL A 15 5.46 -13.22 0.15
CA VAL A 15 5.82 -12.31 -0.96
C VAL A 15 4.59 -11.56 -1.46
N VAL A 16 3.50 -12.29 -1.70
CA VAL A 16 2.24 -11.71 -2.18
C VAL A 16 1.58 -10.83 -1.10
N GLY A 17 1.82 -11.10 0.18
CA GLY A 17 1.32 -10.31 1.30
C GLY A 17 2.11 -9.03 1.58
N GLY A 18 3.41 -9.01 1.26
CA GLY A 18 4.31 -7.89 1.54
C GLY A 18 4.56 -6.95 0.36
N THR A 19 4.15 -7.32 -0.85
CA THR A 19 4.39 -6.48 -2.04
C THR A 19 3.47 -5.27 -2.07
N ASN A 20 4.03 -4.07 -2.26
CA ASN A 20 3.30 -2.81 -2.15
C ASN A 20 2.07 -2.74 -3.08
N CYS A 21 2.20 -3.12 -4.36
CA CYS A 21 1.06 -3.11 -5.30
C CYS A 21 -0.10 -4.02 -4.89
N ILE A 22 0.17 -5.04 -4.07
CA ILE A 22 -0.85 -6.00 -3.64
C ILE A 22 -1.73 -5.43 -2.54
N ILE A 23 -1.29 -4.38 -1.85
CA ILE A 23 -2.12 -3.66 -0.87
C ILE A 23 -3.37 -3.12 -1.56
N ALA A 24 -3.22 -2.42 -2.69
CA ALA A 24 -4.35 -1.91 -3.46
C ALA A 24 -5.13 -3.05 -4.14
N ASN A 25 -4.43 -3.99 -4.78
CA ASN A 25 -5.10 -5.07 -5.52
C ASN A 25 -5.94 -5.99 -4.63
N ARG A 26 -5.52 -6.25 -3.38
CA ARG A 26 -6.31 -7.04 -2.43
C ARG A 26 -7.63 -6.34 -2.07
N LEU A 27 -7.61 -5.02 -1.87
CA LEU A 27 -8.83 -4.26 -1.62
C LEU A 27 -9.76 -4.30 -2.84
N SER A 28 -9.20 -4.08 -4.04
CA SER A 28 -9.97 -4.14 -5.29
C SER A 28 -10.59 -5.52 -5.50
N TYR A 29 -9.84 -6.59 -5.27
CA TYR A 29 -10.34 -7.96 -5.37
C TYR A 29 -11.44 -8.25 -4.33
N GLN A 30 -11.21 -7.90 -3.06
CA GLN A 30 -12.14 -8.19 -1.97
C GLN A 30 -13.47 -7.44 -2.11
N LEU A 31 -13.44 -6.24 -2.70
CA LEU A 31 -14.60 -5.36 -2.88
C LEU A 31 -15.19 -5.44 -4.31
N ASP A 32 -14.70 -6.34 -5.16
CA ASP A 32 -15.05 -6.45 -6.60
C ASP A 32 -14.95 -5.13 -7.38
N LEU A 33 -13.95 -4.30 -7.05
CA LEU A 33 -13.67 -3.05 -7.76
C LEU A 33 -12.90 -3.33 -9.04
N ARG A 34 -13.44 -2.86 -10.17
CA ARG A 34 -12.84 -3.05 -11.52
C ARG A 34 -12.20 -1.78 -12.10
N GLY A 35 -12.14 -0.71 -11.31
CA GLY A 35 -11.49 0.55 -11.69
C GLY A 35 -9.97 0.54 -11.49
N PRO A 36 -9.32 1.71 -11.58
CA PRO A 36 -7.88 1.85 -11.34
C PRO A 36 -7.48 1.34 -9.94
N SER A 37 -6.44 0.49 -9.89
CA SER A 37 -5.91 -0.10 -8.66
C SER A 37 -4.40 0.16 -8.58
N LEU A 38 -4.00 1.07 -7.69
CA LEU A 38 -2.61 1.51 -7.60
C LEU A 38 -2.16 1.76 -6.16
N SER A 39 -0.87 1.57 -5.91
CA SER A 39 -0.21 1.92 -4.66
C SER A 39 0.77 3.05 -4.92
N VAL A 40 0.72 4.10 -4.10
CA VAL A 40 1.60 5.26 -4.20
C VAL A 40 2.49 5.35 -2.98
N ASP A 41 3.74 5.70 -3.21
CA ASP A 41 4.70 6.03 -2.16
C ASP A 41 5.38 7.35 -2.51
N THR A 42 4.97 8.39 -1.80
CA THR A 42 5.59 9.72 -1.81
C THR A 42 6.03 10.10 -0.40
N ALA A 43 6.44 9.11 0.41
CA ALA A 43 6.76 9.25 1.83
C ALA A 43 5.58 9.84 2.64
N CYS A 44 5.83 10.87 3.47
CA CYS A 44 4.83 11.42 4.39
C CYS A 44 3.57 12.00 3.71
N SER A 45 3.63 12.30 2.42
CA SER A 45 2.48 12.84 1.66
C SER A 45 1.66 11.78 0.93
N SER A 46 2.02 10.49 1.05
CA SER A 46 1.43 9.40 0.25
C SER A 46 -0.10 9.34 0.34
N SER A 47 -0.67 9.48 1.55
CA SER A 47 -2.12 9.45 1.75
C SER A 47 -2.83 10.63 1.07
N LEU A 48 -2.22 11.82 1.10
CA LEU A 48 -2.77 13.00 0.44
C LEU A 48 -2.65 12.88 -1.09
N VAL A 49 -1.56 12.31 -1.59
CA VAL A 49 -1.38 12.02 -3.02
C VAL A 49 -2.38 10.97 -3.49
N ALA A 50 -2.66 9.93 -2.69
CA ALA A 50 -3.70 8.95 -3.01
C ALA A 50 -5.08 9.60 -3.14
N VAL A 51 -5.44 10.50 -2.21
CA VAL A 51 -6.70 11.28 -2.29
C VAL A 51 -6.70 12.19 -3.51
N HIS A 52 -5.58 12.85 -3.80
CA HIS A 52 -5.45 13.72 -4.98
C HIS A 52 -5.73 12.94 -6.28
N LEU A 53 -5.14 11.76 -6.43
CA LEU A 53 -5.35 10.90 -7.60
C LEU A 53 -6.79 10.37 -7.68
N ALA A 54 -7.40 10.00 -6.55
CA ALA A 54 -8.80 9.60 -6.52
C ALA A 54 -9.73 10.72 -7.00
N VAL A 55 -9.51 11.96 -6.54
CA VAL A 55 -10.28 13.13 -6.99
C VAL A 55 -10.04 13.43 -8.46
N GLN A 56 -8.80 13.27 -8.96
CA GLN A 56 -8.48 13.42 -10.38
C GLN A 56 -9.25 12.40 -11.23
N ALA A 57 -9.24 11.11 -10.85
CA ALA A 57 -9.92 10.03 -11.57
C ALA A 57 -11.45 10.22 -11.63
N LEU A 58 -12.05 10.67 -10.52
CA LEU A 58 -13.47 11.01 -10.46
C LEU A 58 -13.81 12.21 -11.38
N ARG A 59 -12.92 13.22 -11.45
CA ARG A 59 -13.12 14.42 -12.27
C ARG A 59 -12.88 14.18 -13.76
N SER A 60 -11.95 13.29 -14.11
CA SER A 60 -11.68 12.90 -15.50
C SER A 60 -12.72 11.94 -16.06
N GLY A 61 -13.56 11.35 -15.19
CA GLY A 61 -14.54 10.34 -15.59
C GLY A 61 -13.92 8.96 -15.80
N GLU A 62 -12.71 8.71 -15.28
CA GLU A 62 -12.09 7.38 -15.31
C GLU A 62 -12.78 6.39 -14.37
N CYS A 63 -13.44 6.88 -13.32
CA CYS A 63 -14.32 6.08 -12.46
C CYS A 63 -15.44 6.91 -11.83
N ASP A 64 -16.55 6.24 -11.47
CA ASP A 64 -17.69 6.87 -10.79
C ASP A 64 -17.56 6.84 -9.25
N SER A 65 -16.60 6.07 -8.74
CA SER A 65 -16.34 5.89 -7.31
C SER A 65 -14.88 5.53 -7.11
N ALA A 66 -14.27 6.07 -6.06
CA ALA A 66 -12.86 5.87 -5.76
C ALA A 66 -12.66 5.64 -4.26
N VAL A 67 -11.73 4.74 -3.92
CA VAL A 67 -11.30 4.46 -2.54
C VAL A 67 -9.86 4.92 -2.40
N ALA A 68 -9.61 5.84 -1.46
CA ALA A 68 -8.28 6.29 -1.10
C ALA A 68 -8.00 5.92 0.36
N ALA A 69 -6.83 5.35 0.62
CA ALA A 69 -6.39 4.92 1.94
C ALA A 69 -4.89 5.15 2.11
N GLY A 70 -4.42 5.20 3.37
CA GLY A 70 -3.00 5.28 3.70
C GLY A 70 -2.70 4.48 4.96
N VAL A 71 -1.57 3.78 4.97
CA VAL A 71 -1.10 2.96 6.10
C VAL A 71 0.37 3.25 6.38
N ASN A 72 0.77 3.21 7.65
CA ASN A 72 2.15 3.36 8.09
C ASN A 72 2.44 2.36 9.21
N LEU A 73 3.54 1.62 9.10
CA LEU A 73 3.91 0.58 10.07
C LEU A 73 5.33 0.84 10.59
N LEU A 74 5.47 0.90 11.93
CA LEU A 74 6.76 1.04 12.60
C LEU A 74 7.27 -0.33 13.05
N LEU A 75 7.86 -1.09 12.12
CA LEU A 75 8.23 -2.49 12.34
C LEU A 75 9.66 -2.70 12.84
N SER A 76 10.52 -1.69 12.73
CA SER A 76 11.91 -1.75 13.15
C SER A 76 12.30 -0.50 13.94
N PRO A 77 12.97 -0.63 15.09
CA PRO A 77 13.48 0.52 15.85
C PRO A 77 14.52 1.31 15.06
N ALA A 78 15.22 0.67 14.11
CA ALA A 78 16.20 1.34 13.24
C ALA A 78 15.57 2.49 12.43
N SER A 79 14.31 2.31 11.99
CA SER A 79 13.57 3.32 11.27
C SER A 79 13.32 4.54 12.15
N THR A 80 12.93 4.36 13.42
CA THR A 80 12.66 5.48 14.33
C THR A 80 13.92 6.25 14.71
N VAL A 81 15.02 5.56 15.04
CA VAL A 81 16.29 6.22 15.40
C VAL A 81 16.93 6.98 14.24
N ALA A 82 16.66 6.57 12.99
CA ALA A 82 17.16 7.30 11.82
C ALA A 82 16.43 8.63 11.57
N HIS A 83 15.23 8.81 12.13
CA HIS A 83 14.43 10.04 11.98
C HIS A 83 14.50 10.97 13.21
N SER A 84 15.26 10.61 14.26
CA SER A 84 15.52 11.42 15.47
C SER A 84 16.88 12.09 15.43
#